data_AF-V8D429-F1
#
_entry.id   AF-V8D429-F1
#
_cell.length_a   1.000
_cell.length_b   1.000
_cell.length_c   1.000
_cell.angle_alpha   90.00
_cell.angle_beta   90.00
_cell.angle_gamma   90.00
#
_symmetry.space_group_name_H-M   'P 1'
#
loop_
_entity.id
_entity.type
_entity.pdbx_description
1 polymer ?
#
loop_
_entity_poly.entity_id
_entity_poly.type
_entity_poly.pdbx_seq_one_letter_code
_entity_poly.pdbx_strand_id
1 'polypeptide(L)'
;MGQPAVIAESVISALKNAGLNPRETPTQWFHILTQYPDHRWADLLPDYRLLTVEQALKTREQALRISPKTHDYPRAAGEPTQTYIPEYIPIAENATHILIYDSRHGDKHGLIREFDKISGVKTKPEWKNLVYLLGALAFALENRTPFRGFTPQLTDRNLRWQPK
;
A
#
# COMPACT_ATOMS: atom_id res chain seq x y z
N MET A 1 -15.71 -9.48 27.70
CA MET A 1 -16.02 -10.32 26.53
C MET A 1 -16.56 -9.41 25.44
N GLY A 2 -15.72 -8.96 24.51
CA GLY A 2 -16.11 -8.11 23.38
C GLY A 2 -16.33 -8.96 22.13
N GLN A 3 -17.35 -8.64 21.33
CA GLN A 3 -17.87 -9.47 20.24
C GLN A 3 -16.98 -9.49 18.96
N PRO A 4 -16.87 -10.64 18.28
CA PRO A 4 -15.93 -10.91 17.17
C PRO A 4 -16.22 -10.22 15.82
N ALA A 5 -17.46 -9.79 15.55
CA ALA A 5 -17.80 -9.05 14.32
C ALA A 5 -17.16 -7.64 14.24
N VAL A 6 -16.76 -7.11 15.41
CA VAL A 6 -16.33 -5.72 15.58
C VAL A 6 -14.99 -5.41 14.88
N ILE A 7 -14.10 -6.40 14.69
CA ILE A 7 -12.74 -6.16 14.14
C ILE A 7 -12.77 -5.98 12.61
N ALA A 8 -13.47 -6.84 11.88
CA ALA A 8 -13.59 -6.70 10.42
C ALA A 8 -14.39 -5.44 10.07
N GLU A 9 -15.49 -5.20 10.76
CA GLU A 9 -16.30 -4.00 10.59
C GLU A 9 -15.56 -2.72 10.97
N SER A 10 -14.72 -2.73 12.02
CA SER A 10 -13.93 -1.55 12.39
C SER A 10 -12.81 -1.24 11.40
N VAL A 11 -12.15 -2.25 10.82
CA VAL A 11 -11.16 -2.03 9.75
C VAL A 11 -11.83 -1.46 8.51
N ILE A 12 -12.94 -2.04 8.07
CA ILE A 12 -13.71 -1.55 6.92
C ILE A 12 -14.23 -0.14 7.18
N SER A 13 -14.77 0.11 8.37
CA SER A 13 -15.24 1.44 8.77
C SER A 13 -14.11 2.45 8.86
N ALA A 14 -12.93 2.08 9.37
CA ALA A 14 -11.75 2.94 9.38
C ALA A 14 -11.31 3.28 7.96
N LEU A 15 -11.26 2.31 7.05
CA LEU A 15 -10.95 2.53 5.63
C LEU A 15 -11.95 3.47 4.94
N LYS A 16 -13.24 3.38 5.29
CA LYS A 16 -14.30 4.25 4.76
C LYS A 16 -14.29 5.66 5.36
N ASN A 17 -14.03 5.78 6.66
CA ASN A 17 -14.07 7.05 7.41
C ASN A 17 -12.73 7.80 7.41
N ALA A 18 -11.69 7.19 6.85
CA ALA A 18 -10.33 7.72 6.75
C ALA A 18 -10.21 9.13 6.15
N GLY A 19 -11.23 9.64 5.44
CA GLY A 19 -11.25 11.02 4.94
C GLY A 19 -10.07 11.34 4.00
N LEU A 20 -9.54 10.31 3.30
CA LEU A 20 -8.32 10.45 2.52
C LEU A 20 -8.54 11.39 1.34
N ASN A 21 -7.78 12.49 1.33
CA ASN A 21 -7.69 13.37 0.18
C ASN A 21 -6.75 12.73 -0.84
N PRO A 22 -7.18 12.46 -2.10
CA PRO A 22 -6.33 11.85 -3.12
C PRO A 22 -4.97 12.52 -3.35
N ARG A 23 -4.79 13.77 -2.91
CA ARG A 23 -3.55 14.56 -3.04
C ARG A 23 -2.63 14.54 -1.82
N GLU A 24 -3.07 14.11 -0.64
CA GLU A 24 -2.31 14.23 0.64
C GLU A 24 -2.17 12.89 1.38
N THR A 25 -2.14 11.79 0.63
CA THR A 25 -2.51 10.46 1.16
C THR A 25 -1.47 9.76 2.05
N PRO A 26 -0.13 9.86 1.90
CA PRO A 26 0.78 9.03 2.69
C PRO A 26 0.77 9.38 4.18
N THR A 27 0.78 10.68 4.53
CA THR A 27 0.74 11.13 5.92
C THR A 27 -0.58 10.77 6.59
N GLN A 28 -1.70 10.97 5.90
CA GLN A 28 -3.03 10.58 6.39
C GLN A 28 -3.14 9.06 6.56
N TRP A 29 -2.59 8.30 5.62
CA TRP A 29 -2.52 6.84 5.68
C TRP A 29 -1.74 6.34 6.89
N PHE A 30 -0.53 6.86 7.08
CA PHE A 30 0.28 6.50 8.23
C PHE A 30 -0.38 6.93 9.54
N HIS A 31 -1.07 8.08 9.55
CA HIS A 31 -1.84 8.49 10.72
C HIS A 31 -2.94 7.48 11.07
N ILE A 32 -3.69 6.97 10.09
CA ILE A 32 -4.69 5.92 10.32
C ILE A 32 -4.05 4.68 10.93
N LEU A 33 -2.90 4.23 10.42
CA LEU A 33 -2.20 3.08 11.00
C LEU A 33 -1.83 3.31 12.48
N THR A 34 -1.50 4.54 12.87
CA THR A 34 -1.20 4.88 14.27
C THR A 34 -2.42 4.96 15.18
N GLN A 35 -3.61 5.24 14.64
CA GLN A 35 -4.86 5.30 15.42
C GLN A 35 -5.35 3.93 15.91
N TYR A 36 -4.80 2.85 15.35
CA TYR A 36 -5.24 1.48 15.59
C TYR A 36 -4.04 0.54 15.81
N PRO A 37 -3.21 0.77 16.84
CA PRO A 37 -1.93 0.06 17.03
C PRO A 37 -2.11 -1.44 17.33
N ASP A 38 -3.25 -1.83 17.90
CA ASP A 38 -3.55 -3.22 18.27
C ASP A 38 -4.08 -4.07 17.09
N HIS A 39 -4.32 -3.45 15.93
CA HIS A 39 -4.81 -4.15 14.75
C HIS A 39 -3.67 -4.84 13.99
N ARG A 40 -3.94 -6.06 13.52
CA ARG A 40 -3.03 -6.84 12.66
C ARG A 40 -3.01 -6.31 11.23
N TRP A 41 -2.55 -5.07 11.04
CA TRP A 41 -2.38 -4.44 9.74
C TRP A 41 -1.48 -5.23 8.79
N ALA A 42 -0.59 -6.05 9.34
CA ALA A 42 0.27 -6.95 8.57
C ALA A 42 -0.49 -7.91 7.65
N ASP A 43 -1.74 -8.27 7.99
CA ASP A 43 -2.55 -9.22 7.23
C ASP A 43 -3.54 -8.52 6.27
N LEU A 44 -3.53 -7.17 6.22
CA LEU A 44 -4.54 -6.42 5.49
C LEU A 44 -4.43 -6.57 3.97
N LEU A 45 -3.22 -6.47 3.42
CA LEU A 45 -2.99 -6.69 2.00
C LEU A 45 -2.52 -8.13 1.78
N PRO A 46 -3.11 -8.89 0.84
CA PRO A 46 -2.60 -10.22 0.53
C PRO A 46 -1.18 -10.12 0.00
N ASP A 47 -0.32 -11.04 0.45
CA ASP A 47 1.10 -11.15 0.06
C ASP A 47 1.99 -9.94 0.43
N TYR A 48 1.44 -8.90 1.05
CA TYR A 48 2.16 -7.68 1.40
C TYR A 48 2.01 -7.32 2.86
N ARG A 49 3.13 -7.01 3.49
CA ARG A 49 3.14 -6.44 4.83
C ARG A 49 3.03 -4.92 4.73
N LEU A 50 1.97 -4.35 5.33
CA LEU A 50 1.86 -2.89 5.48
C LEU A 50 3.02 -2.34 6.32
N LEU A 51 3.56 -1.20 5.90
CA LEU A 51 4.67 -0.53 6.58
C LEU A 51 4.15 0.52 7.55
N THR A 52 4.74 0.57 8.75
CA THR A 52 4.66 1.76 9.60
C THR A 52 5.54 2.88 9.03
N VAL A 53 5.44 4.11 9.56
CA VAL A 53 6.31 5.24 9.14
C VAL A 53 7.79 4.86 9.26
N GLU A 54 8.19 4.32 10.41
CA GLU A 54 9.58 3.92 10.66
C GLU A 54 10.06 2.87 9.66
N GLN A 55 9.23 1.87 9.39
CA GLN A 55 9.56 0.83 8.42
C GLN A 55 9.61 1.38 6.99
N ALA A 56 8.71 2.29 6.62
CA ALA A 56 8.72 2.95 5.33
C ALA A 56 10.00 3.78 5.13
N LEU A 57 10.44 4.52 6.14
CA LEU A 57 11.71 5.27 6.11
C LEU A 57 12.90 4.33 5.94
N LYS A 58 12.95 3.24 6.70
CA LYS A 58 14.02 2.24 6.61
C LYS A 58 14.05 1.53 5.25
N THR A 59 12.90 1.09 4.74
CA THR A 59 12.77 0.47 3.41
C THR A 59 13.22 1.45 2.33
N ARG A 60 12.82 2.74 2.42
CA ARG A 60 13.24 3.79 1.48
C ARG A 60 14.74 4.02 1.52
N GLU A 61 15.34 4.14 2.70
CA GLU A 61 16.79 4.30 2.86
C GLU A 61 17.56 3.13 2.24
N GLN A 62 17.13 1.90 2.53
CA GLN A 62 17.76 0.69 1.98
C GLN A 62 17.66 0.64 0.45
N ALA A 63 16.48 0.93 -0.11
CA ALA A 63 16.26 0.92 -1.55
C ALA A 63 17.07 2.01 -2.28
N LEU A 64 17.16 3.21 -1.70
CA LEU A 64 18.00 4.29 -2.23
C LEU A 64 19.49 3.97 -2.14
N ARG A 65 19.94 3.28 -1.09
CA ARG A 65 21.35 2.92 -0.90
C ARG A 65 21.87 1.99 -2.00
N ILE A 66 21.04 1.05 -2.45
CA ILE A 66 21.42 0.07 -3.48
C ILE A 66 21.10 0.54 -4.91
N SER A 67 20.32 1.61 -5.06
CA SER A 67 19.93 2.12 -6.37
C SER A 67 21.09 2.92 -7.00
N PRO A 68 21.36 2.72 -8.30
CA PRO A 68 22.28 3.57 -9.05
C PRO A 68 21.87 5.04 -8.92
N LYS A 69 22.82 5.87 -8.47
CA LYS A 69 22.63 7.32 -8.39
C LYS A 69 22.79 7.92 -9.79
N THR A 70 21.71 8.45 -10.33
CA THR A 70 21.72 9.25 -11.57
C THR A 70 21.02 10.57 -11.30
N HIS A 71 21.39 11.61 -12.06
CA HIS A 71 20.77 12.93 -11.96
C HIS A 71 19.55 13.08 -12.90
N ASP A 72 19.28 12.06 -13.72
CA ASP A 72 18.29 12.13 -14.79
C ASP A 72 17.14 11.13 -14.57
N TYR A 73 16.54 11.19 -13.38
CA TYR A 73 15.31 10.45 -13.12
C TYR A 73 14.15 11.10 -13.89
N PRO A 74 13.21 10.30 -14.45
CA PRO A 74 12.01 10.83 -15.05
C PRO A 74 11.21 11.64 -14.03
N ARG A 75 10.88 12.89 -14.37
CA ARG A 75 10.36 13.90 -13.43
C ARG A 75 8.86 13.80 -13.19
N ALA A 76 8.12 13.19 -14.11
CA ALA A 76 6.68 13.07 -14.00
C ALA A 76 6.27 11.72 -13.41
N ALA A 77 5.25 11.74 -12.55
CA ALA A 77 4.69 10.52 -11.99
C ALA A 77 4.16 9.59 -13.09
N GLY A 78 4.27 8.28 -12.85
CA GLY A 78 3.84 7.24 -13.77
C GLY A 78 4.81 6.93 -14.92
N GLU A 79 5.87 7.72 -15.12
CA GLU A 79 6.96 7.32 -16.01
C GLU A 79 7.72 6.14 -15.35
N PRO A 80 8.02 5.05 -16.08
CA PRO A 80 8.70 3.89 -15.51
C PRO A 80 10.15 4.22 -15.15
N THR A 81 10.64 3.63 -14.07
CA THR A 81 12.04 3.70 -13.66
C THR A 81 12.57 2.29 -13.39
N GLN A 82 13.80 2.01 -13.81
CA GLN A 82 14.48 0.74 -13.50
C GLN A 82 15.11 0.72 -12.11
N THR A 83 15.21 1.88 -11.47
CA THR A 83 15.84 2.06 -10.15
C THR A 83 14.88 2.74 -9.19
N TYR A 84 15.16 2.62 -7.89
CA TYR A 84 14.40 3.32 -6.87
C TYR A 84 14.81 4.78 -6.84
N ILE A 85 13.82 5.68 -6.76
CA ILE A 85 14.04 7.13 -6.78
C ILE A 85 13.57 7.78 -5.47
N PRO A 86 14.10 8.96 -5.11
CA PRO A 86 13.73 9.63 -3.86
C PRO A 86 12.24 9.91 -3.68
N GLU A 87 11.52 10.14 -4.77
CA GLU A 87 10.10 10.49 -4.79
C GLU A 87 9.18 9.28 -4.55
N TYR A 88 9.71 8.05 -4.53
CA TYR A 88 8.93 6.88 -4.15
C TYR A 88 8.82 6.79 -2.63
N ILE A 89 7.57 6.68 -2.17
CA ILE A 89 7.23 6.49 -0.77
C ILE A 89 6.70 5.06 -0.60
N PRO A 90 7.40 4.18 0.12
CA PRO A 90 6.95 2.80 0.30
C PRO A 90 5.78 2.74 1.28
N ILE A 91 4.75 1.97 0.94
CA ILE A 91 3.53 1.81 1.75
C ILE A 91 3.31 0.36 2.21
N ALA A 92 3.83 -0.61 1.46
CA ALA A 92 3.81 -2.04 1.79
C ALA A 92 5.03 -2.72 1.16
N GLU A 93 5.45 -3.87 1.66
CA GLU A 93 6.50 -4.66 1.01
C GLU A 93 6.29 -6.17 1.17
N ASN A 94 6.91 -6.93 0.29
CA ASN A 94 7.13 -8.36 0.45
C ASN A 94 8.60 -8.71 0.16
N ALA A 95 8.93 -9.99 0.01
CA ALA A 95 10.31 -10.41 -0.22
C ALA A 95 10.92 -9.81 -1.50
N THR A 96 10.13 -9.69 -2.56
CA THR A 96 10.60 -9.39 -3.92
C THR A 96 10.17 -8.01 -4.43
N HIS A 97 9.16 -7.39 -3.83
CA HIS A 97 8.54 -6.16 -4.29
C HIS A 97 8.29 -5.17 -3.15
N ILE A 98 8.14 -3.91 -3.54
CA ILE A 98 7.71 -2.80 -2.69
C ILE A 98 6.51 -2.15 -3.36
N LEU A 99 5.41 -2.01 -2.63
CA LEU A 99 4.29 -1.20 -3.07
C LEU A 99 4.60 0.26 -2.75
N ILE A 100 4.66 1.12 -3.77
CA ILE A 100 5.08 2.51 -3.65
C ILE A 100 3.96 3.47 -4.04
N TYR A 101 3.95 4.61 -3.38
CA TYR A 101 3.26 5.83 -3.77
C TYR A 101 4.25 6.71 -4.55
N ASP A 102 3.89 7.07 -5.78
CA ASP A 102 4.70 7.91 -6.66
C ASP A 102 4.43 9.41 -6.38
N SER A 103 5.30 10.05 -5.61
CA SER A 103 5.12 11.46 -5.20
C SER A 103 5.64 12.49 -6.20
N ARG A 104 6.13 12.06 -7.38
CA ARG A 104 6.54 12.96 -8.46
C ARG A 104 5.38 13.84 -8.93
N HIS A 105 5.71 14.95 -9.57
CA HIS A 105 4.72 15.91 -10.07
C HIS A 105 3.95 15.37 -11.29
N GLY A 106 2.88 16.06 -11.67
CA GLY A 106 2.07 15.78 -12.87
C GLY A 106 0.76 15.05 -12.58
N ASP A 107 0.00 14.75 -13.63
CA ASP A 107 -1.38 14.25 -13.54
C ASP A 107 -1.52 12.88 -12.87
N LYS A 108 -0.42 12.13 -12.80
CA LYS A 108 -0.36 10.82 -12.14
C LYS A 108 0.25 10.90 -10.74
N HIS A 109 0.37 12.09 -10.16
CA HIS A 109 0.82 12.25 -8.78
C HIS A 109 -0.02 11.36 -7.83
N GLY A 110 0.67 10.61 -7.00
CA GLY A 110 0.08 9.69 -6.04
C GLY A 110 -0.38 8.34 -6.57
N LEU A 111 0.02 8.02 -7.81
CA LEU A 111 -0.15 6.70 -8.39
C LEU A 111 0.49 5.61 -7.50
N ILE A 112 -0.25 4.51 -7.29
CA ILE A 112 0.27 3.35 -6.56
C ILE A 112 0.82 2.33 -7.56
N ARG A 113 2.07 1.91 -7.34
CA ARG A 113 2.78 1.01 -8.25
C ARG A 113 3.54 -0.05 -7.47
N GLU A 114 3.74 -1.18 -8.12
CA GLU A 114 4.64 -2.22 -7.64
C GLU A 114 6.06 -1.96 -8.19
N PHE A 115 7.02 -1.83 -7.28
CA PHE A 115 8.44 -1.77 -7.57
C PHE A 115 9.05 -3.15 -7.33
N ASP A 116 9.51 -3.80 -8.38
CA ASP A 116 10.29 -5.04 -8.31
C ASP A 116 11.72 -4.70 -7.84
N LYS A 117 12.19 -5.36 -6.78
CA LYS A 117 13.50 -5.07 -6.16
C LYS A 117 14.69 -5.38 -7.08
N ILE A 118 14.46 -6.09 -8.17
CA ILE A 118 15.47 -6.45 -9.19
C ILE A 118 15.27 -5.62 -10.46
N SER A 119 14.04 -5.51 -10.96
CA SER A 119 13.74 -4.96 -12.29
C SER A 119 13.08 -3.57 -12.30
N GLY A 120 12.76 -3.01 -11.13
CA GLY A 120 12.16 -1.69 -10.98
C GLY A 120 10.65 -1.67 -11.22
N VAL A 121 10.12 -0.53 -11.66
CA VAL A 121 8.67 -0.35 -11.79
C VAL A 121 8.16 -0.83 -13.15
N LYS A 122 7.16 -1.72 -13.14
CA LYS A 122 6.47 -2.19 -14.35
C LYS A 122 5.56 -1.09 -14.93
N THR A 123 5.30 -1.16 -16.24
CA THR A 123 4.61 -0.10 -17.01
C THR A 123 3.13 0.07 -16.68
N LYS A 124 2.45 -0.94 -16.13
CA LYS A 124 1.04 -0.81 -15.76
C LYS A 124 0.92 -0.25 -14.33
N PRO A 125 0.20 0.87 -14.14
CA PRO A 125 -0.17 1.31 -12.80
C PRO A 125 -1.07 0.25 -12.17
N GLU A 126 -0.95 0.06 -10.86
CA GLU A 126 -1.80 -0.91 -10.17
C GLU A 126 -3.04 -0.22 -9.58
N TRP A 127 -2.90 0.98 -9.02
CA TRP A 127 -4.04 1.83 -8.65
C TRP A 127 -3.79 3.31 -8.92
N LYS A 128 -4.85 4.02 -9.32
CA LYS A 128 -4.79 5.46 -9.64
C LYS A 128 -4.29 6.32 -8.48
N ASN A 129 -4.62 5.93 -7.25
CA ASN A 129 -4.13 6.53 -6.02
C ASN A 129 -4.46 5.62 -4.82
N LEU A 130 -4.07 6.04 -3.62
CA LEU A 130 -4.31 5.28 -2.40
C LEU A 130 -5.81 5.10 -2.07
N VAL A 131 -6.64 6.09 -2.38
CA VAL A 131 -8.10 5.98 -2.18
C VAL A 131 -8.68 4.84 -3.01
N TYR A 132 -8.24 4.69 -4.27
CA TYR A 132 -8.65 3.57 -5.11
C TYR A 132 -8.14 2.22 -4.58
N LEU A 133 -6.91 2.15 -4.05
CA LEU A 133 -6.39 0.92 -3.43
C LEU A 133 -7.27 0.50 -2.23
N LEU A 134 -7.51 1.43 -1.31
CA LEU A 134 -8.22 1.16 -0.07
C LEU A 134 -9.71 0.92 -0.30
N GLY A 135 -10.33 1.62 -1.25
CA GLY A 135 -11.70 1.37 -1.67
C GLY A 135 -11.86 -0.02 -2.30
N ALA A 136 -10.94 -0.43 -3.18
CA ALA A 136 -10.95 -1.77 -3.76
C ALA A 136 -10.74 -2.86 -2.70
N LEU A 137 -9.85 -2.62 -1.74
CA LEU A 137 -9.62 -3.52 -0.61
C LEU A 137 -10.85 -3.65 0.29
N ALA A 138 -11.45 -2.52 0.69
CA ALA A 138 -12.67 -2.52 1.50
C ALA A 138 -13.81 -3.26 0.78
N PHE A 139 -13.99 -2.99 -0.51
CA PHE A 139 -14.96 -3.70 -1.34
C PHE A 139 -14.72 -5.21 -1.36
N ALA A 140 -13.46 -5.65 -1.52
CA ALA A 140 -13.11 -7.06 -1.51
C ALA A 140 -13.43 -7.74 -0.19
N LEU A 141 -13.09 -7.09 0.93
CA LEU A 141 -13.38 -7.60 2.28
C LEU A 141 -14.89 -7.71 2.54
N GLU A 142 -15.66 -6.68 2.19
CA GLU A 142 -17.12 -6.64 2.40
C GLU A 142 -17.86 -7.70 1.59
N ASN A 143 -17.49 -7.84 0.32
CA ASN A 143 -18.22 -8.68 -0.63
C ASN A 143 -17.60 -10.08 -0.76
N ARG A 144 -16.54 -10.36 -0.02
CA ARG A 144 -15.74 -11.60 -0.11
C ARG A 144 -15.30 -11.90 -1.56
N THR A 145 -14.93 -10.86 -2.29
CA THR A 145 -14.49 -10.98 -3.69
C THR A 145 -12.97 -11.04 -3.78
N PRO A 146 -12.41 -11.64 -4.86
CA PRO A 146 -10.97 -11.71 -5.02
C PRO A 146 -10.30 -10.32 -5.11
N PHE A 147 -9.20 -10.15 -4.37
CA PHE A 147 -8.29 -9.02 -4.45
C PHE A 147 -6.89 -9.54 -4.80
N ARG A 148 -6.33 -9.07 -5.93
CA ARG A 148 -5.04 -9.57 -6.46
C ARG A 148 -4.93 -11.10 -6.58
N GLY A 149 -6.04 -11.78 -6.90
CA GLY A 149 -6.06 -13.24 -7.01
C GLY A 149 -6.23 -13.99 -5.69
N PHE A 150 -6.40 -13.28 -4.57
CA PHE A 150 -6.68 -13.87 -3.26
C PHE A 150 -8.10 -13.56 -2.81
N THR A 151 -8.80 -14.54 -2.28
CA THR A 151 -10.14 -14.35 -1.70
C THR A 151 -10.02 -14.18 -0.18
N PRO A 152 -10.67 -13.16 0.42
CA PRO A 152 -10.59 -12.97 1.86
C PRO A 152 -11.46 -14.00 2.59
N GLN A 153 -10.87 -14.61 3.61
CA GLN A 153 -11.51 -15.48 4.58
C GLN A 153 -11.51 -14.76 5.93
N LEU A 154 -12.66 -14.18 6.26
CA LEU A 154 -12.88 -13.48 7.51
C LEU A 154 -13.29 -14.49 8.58
N THR A 155 -12.50 -14.60 9.63
CA THR A 155 -12.83 -15.37 10.84
C THR A 155 -12.91 -14.44 12.04
N ASP A 156 -13.49 -14.92 13.13
CA ASP A 156 -13.76 -14.19 14.38
C ASP A 156 -12.55 -13.45 15.00
N ARG A 157 -11.32 -13.80 14.61
CA ARG A 157 -10.09 -13.18 15.13
C ARG A 157 -9.07 -12.81 14.06
N ASN A 158 -9.25 -13.24 12.82
CA ASN A 158 -8.22 -13.09 11.79
C ASN A 158 -8.84 -12.87 10.42
N LEU A 159 -8.23 -11.94 9.67
CA LEU A 159 -8.30 -11.91 8.23
C LEU A 159 -7.27 -12.90 7.68
N ARG A 160 -7.69 -13.80 6.80
CA ARG A 160 -6.79 -14.65 6.01
C ARG A 160 -7.08 -14.45 4.54
N TRP A 161 -6.05 -14.60 3.72
CA TRP A 161 -6.17 -14.55 2.26
C TRP A 161 -5.89 -15.94 1.71
N GLN A 162 -6.84 -16.49 0.94
CA GLN A 162 -6.65 -17.76 0.24
C GLN A 162 -6.33 -17.49 -1.22
N PRO A 163 -5.22 -18.04 -1.76
CA PRO A 163 -4.99 -18.03 -3.20
C PRO A 163 -6.18 -18.68 -3.91
N LYS A 164 -6.59 -18.11 -5.04
CA LYS A 164 -7.52 -18.77 -5.95
C LYS A 164 -6.90 -20.03 -6.57
#